data_AF-X1J792-F1
#
_entry.id   AF-X1J792-F1
#
_cell.length_a   1.000
_cell.length_b   1.000
_cell.length_c   1.000
_cell.angle_alpha   90.00
_cell.angle_beta   90.00
_cell.angle_gamma   90.00
#
_symmetry.space_group_name_H-M   'P 1'
#
loop_
_entity.id
_entity.type
_entity.pdbx_description
1 polymer ?
#
loop_
_entity_poly.entity_id
_entity_poly.type
_entity_poly.pdbx_seq_one_letter_code
_entity_poly.pdbx_strand_id
1 'polypeptide(L)' 'PSLPGCISQGKTREAALKNIKEAINCYVHSLEEDNLPIPKEKFEVSVVVV' A
#
# COMPACT_ATOMS: atom_id res chain seq x y z
N PRO A 1 -1.12 -2.18 -9.81
CA PRO A 1 -0.31 -1.90 -8.58
C PRO A 1 0.18 -3.21 -7.88
N SER A 2 1.30 -3.17 -7.15
CA SER A 2 1.89 -4.35 -6.46
C SER A 2 1.01 -4.94 -5.35
N LEU A 3 0.35 -4.08 -4.58
CA LEU A 3 -0.48 -4.46 -3.44
C LEU A 3 -1.94 -4.08 -3.75
N PRO A 4 -2.71 -4.97 -4.38
CA PRO A 4 -4.09 -4.67 -4.75
C PRO A 4 -4.94 -4.43 -3.50
N GLY A 5 -5.71 -3.35 -3.51
CA GLY A 5 -6.58 -2.95 -2.39
C GLY A 5 -5.89 -2.16 -1.27
N CYS A 6 -4.57 -1.97 -1.32
CA CYS A 6 -3.86 -1.13 -0.35
C CYS A 6 -4.03 0.36 -0.70
N ILE A 7 -5.05 0.98 -0.13
CA ILE A 7 -5.41 2.39 -0.35
C ILE A 7 -5.17 3.18 0.93
N SER A 8 -4.51 4.32 0.82
CA SER A 8 -4.36 5.27 1.93
C SER A 8 -4.44 6.71 1.42
N GLN A 9 -4.72 7.64 2.31
CA GLN A 9 -4.86 9.07 1.99
C GLN A 9 -4.36 9.93 3.14
N GLY A 10 -3.98 11.18 2.87
CA GLY A 10 -3.55 12.13 3.90
C GLY A 10 -3.78 13.58 3.48
N LYS A 11 -3.94 14.48 4.47
CA LYS A 11 -4.19 15.92 4.23
C LYS A 11 -2.98 16.64 3.63
N THR A 12 -1.79 16.11 3.85
CA THR A 12 -0.53 16.60 3.27
C THR A 12 0.17 15.46 2.56
N ARG A 13 1.10 15.80 1.66
CA ARG A 13 1.95 14.81 1.01
C ARG A 13 2.69 13.94 2.03
N GLU A 14 3.24 14.54 3.09
CA GLU A 14 3.93 13.80 4.14
C GLU A 14 3.00 12.85 4.90
N ALA A 15 1.77 13.29 5.21
CA ALA A 15 0.78 12.45 5.86
C ALA A 15 0.36 11.27 4.97
N ALA A 16 0.12 11.51 3.67
CA ALA A 16 -0.21 10.46 2.72
C ALA A 16 0.94 9.43 2.58
N LEU A 17 2.18 9.90 2.53
CA LEU A 17 3.38 9.05 2.48
C LEU A 17 3.59 8.26 3.78
N LYS A 18 3.27 8.83 4.93
CA LYS A 18 3.32 8.11 6.21
C LYS A 18 2.26 7.01 6.24
N ASN A 19 1.03 7.36 5.89
CA ASN A 19 -0.12 6.44 5.93
C ASN A 19 0.06 5.26 4.96
N ILE A 20 0.61 5.49 3.76
CA ILE A 20 0.84 4.38 2.82
C ILE A 20 1.92 3.42 3.32
N LYS A 21 2.98 3.92 4.00
CA LYS A 21 4.00 3.06 4.61
C LYS A 21 3.43 2.16 5.70
N GLU A 22 2.57 2.72 6.55
CA GLU A 22 1.87 1.96 7.60
C GLU A 22 0.95 0.91 6.97
N ALA A 23 0.17 1.27 5.94
CA ALA A 23 -0.71 0.33 5.24
C ALA A 23 0.05 -0.81 4.56
N ILE A 24 1.20 -0.53 3.94
CA ILE A 24 2.07 -1.56 3.33
C ILE A 24 2.57 -2.53 4.41
N ASN A 25 3.06 -2.02 5.55
CA ASN A 25 3.55 -2.86 6.64
C ASN A 25 2.45 -3.77 7.19
N CYS A 26 1.25 -3.22 7.44
CA CYS A 26 0.11 -4.02 7.89
C CYS A 26 -0.26 -5.11 6.88
N TYR A 27 -0.27 -4.79 5.58
CA TYR A 27 -0.59 -5.77 4.53
C TYR A 27 0.41 -6.93 4.52
N VAL A 28 1.71 -6.63 4.58
CA VAL A 28 2.75 -7.66 4.62
C VAL A 28 2.62 -8.51 5.88
N HIS A 29 2.39 -7.88 7.04
CA HIS A 29 2.25 -8.60 8.31
C HIS A 29 1.08 -9.58 8.28
N SER A 30 -0.08 -9.18 7.78
CA SER A 30 -1.23 -10.09 7.65
C SER A 30 -0.94 -11.28 6.73
N LEU A 31 -0.20 -11.08 5.62
CA LEU A 31 0.21 -12.18 4.76
C LEU A 31 1.18 -13.15 5.46
N GLU A 32 2.10 -12.62 6.26
CA GLU A 32 3.02 -13.44 7.06
C GLU A 32 2.27 -14.28 8.10
N GLU A 33 1.30 -13.69 8.82
CA GLU A 33 0.44 -14.39 9.78
C GLU A 33 -0.35 -15.52 9.11
N ASP A 34 -0.91 -15.25 7.92
CA ASP A 34 -1.69 -16.22 7.15
C ASP A 34 -0.82 -17.23 6.36
N ASN A 35 0.52 -17.14 6.45
CA ASN A 35 1.47 -17.95 5.67
C ASN A 35 1.24 -17.86 4.14
N LEU A 36 0.77 -16.70 3.68
CA LEU A 36 0.51 -16.43 2.28
C LEU A 36 1.74 -15.79 1.61
N PRO A 37 1.98 -16.04 0.31
CA PRO A 37 3.10 -15.46 -0.40
C PRO A 37 2.92 -13.95 -0.59
N ILE A 38 3.98 -13.18 -0.32
CA ILE A 38 4.02 -11.73 -0.59
C ILE A 38 4.01 -11.49 -2.10
N PRO A 39 3.10 -10.65 -2.64
CA PRO A 39 3.05 -10.31 -4.05
C PRO A 39 4.37 -9.71 -4.56
N LYS A 40 4.75 -10.04 -5.80
CA LYS A 40 5.93 -9.45 -6.46
C LYS A 40 5.71 -7.97 -6.77
N GLU A 41 6.77 -7.18 -6.64
CA GLU A 41 6.77 -5.75 -6.96
C GLU A 41 6.41 -5.50 -8.45
N LYS A 42 5.49 -4.57 -8.69
CA LYS A 42 5.03 -4.11 -10.00
C LYS A 42 4.81 -2.60 -9.97
N PHE A 43 5.50 -1.87 -10.84
CA PHE A 43 5.34 -0.42 -10.95
C PHE A 43 4.22 -0.07 -11.94
N GLU A 44 3.18 0.61 -11.46
CA GLU A 44 2.06 1.10 -12.26
C GLU A 44 1.50 2.37 -11.61
N VAL A 45 1.37 3.45 -12.37
CA VAL A 45 0.93 4.75 -11.88
C VAL A 45 -0.30 5.20 -12.66
N SER A 46 -1.36 5.56 -11.95
CA SER A 46 -2.57 6.16 -12.52
C SER A 46 -2.94 7.36 -11.65
N VAL A 47 -3.01 8.55 -12.26
CA VAL A 47 -3.33 9.80 -11.57
C VAL A 47 -4.77 10.16 -11.89
N VAL A 48 -5.60 10.26 -10.85
CA VAL A 48 -6.98 10.73 -10.96
C VAL A 48 -7.06 12.04 -10.17
N VAL A 49 -7.49 13.10 -10.86
CA VAL A 49 -7.78 14.39 -10.23
C VAL A 49 -9.29 14.47 -10.09
N VAL A 50 -9.76 14.54 -8.85
CA VAL A 50 -11.18 14.70 -8.48
C VAL A 50 -11.51 16.17 -8.31
#